data_AF-A0A3M1ASZ5-F1
#
_entry.id   AF-A0A3M1ASZ5-F1
#
_cell.length_a   1.000
_cell.length_b   1.000
_cell.length_c   1.000
_cell.angle_alpha   90.00
_cell.angle_beta   90.00
_cell.angle_gamma   90.00
#
_symmetry.space_group_name_H-M   'P 1'
#
loop_
_entity.id
_entity.type
_entity.pdbx_description
1 polymer ?
#
loop_
_entity_poly.entity_id
_entity_poly.type
_entity_poly.pdbx_seq_one_letter_code
_entity_poly.pdbx_strand_id
1 'polypeptide(L)'
;MMRRILRRLNGIYLIAFLLVLGCRGTGEKGTPVVPMSQIAQKGKAVFEAKKCGRCHSIGKPIENPEMQAPDLTTPFLANDSMFVVAHLKFVDETKMPAIQLTDEEIKAVSHYIANLHASLHATVSAEKADTLCAVCYAPVLKSQAREKDLWYKYLDRTYYFECADCKKLFAKAPEAYRQLLTEYTQSKEQAMQLP
;
A
#
# COMPACT_ATOMS: atom_id res chain seq x y z
N MET A 1 -41.04 62.84 -51.09
CA MET A 1 -42.03 62.63 -50.01
C MET A 1 -41.56 61.45 -49.15
N MET A 2 -40.66 61.66 -48.18
CA MET A 2 -40.98 61.97 -46.78
C MET A 2 -42.08 61.08 -46.19
N ARG A 3 -41.70 60.09 -45.36
CA ARG A 3 -41.85 60.18 -43.90
C ARG A 3 -41.24 58.98 -43.18
N ARG A 4 -40.43 59.32 -42.18
CA ARG A 4 -39.87 58.47 -41.11
C ARG A 4 -40.99 57.90 -40.25
N ILE A 5 -40.87 56.65 -39.80
CA ILE A 5 -41.45 56.19 -38.53
C ILE A 5 -40.39 55.41 -37.76
N LEU A 6 -39.87 56.04 -36.71
CA LEU A 6 -39.08 55.47 -35.62
C LEU A 6 -40.03 55.15 -34.46
N ARG A 7 -40.03 53.89 -33.98
CA ARG A 7 -40.43 53.47 -32.62
C ARG A 7 -39.49 52.29 -32.29
N ARG A 8 -38.44 52.45 -31.49
CA ARG A 8 -38.34 52.41 -30.01
C ARG A 8 -39.06 51.22 -29.35
N LEU A 9 -38.31 50.60 -28.41
CA LEU A 9 -38.70 49.62 -27.37
C LEU A 9 -38.64 48.16 -27.87
N ASN A 10 -38.03 47.18 -27.20
CA ASN A 10 -37.49 47.08 -25.84
C ASN A 10 -36.47 45.94 -25.80
N GLY A 11 -35.54 46.02 -24.85
CA GLY A 11 -34.45 45.08 -24.65
C GLY A 11 -34.90 43.63 -24.63
N ILE A 12 -34.32 42.85 -25.55
CA ILE A 12 -34.26 41.40 -25.42
C ILE A 12 -32.91 41.11 -24.80
N TYR A 13 -33.02 40.62 -23.57
CA TYR A 13 -31.97 40.12 -22.71
C TYR A 13 -30.85 39.41 -23.48
N LEU A 14 -29.68 40.05 -23.39
CA LEU A 14 -28.40 39.40 -23.14
C LEU A 14 -28.62 38.16 -22.25
N ILE A 15 -28.35 36.96 -22.77
CA ILE A 15 -27.82 35.74 -22.11
C ILE A 15 -27.82 34.68 -23.23
N ALA A 16 -26.77 34.69 -24.03
CA ALA A 16 -26.50 33.66 -25.02
C ALA A 16 -25.00 33.41 -25.03
N PHE A 17 -24.43 32.96 -23.91
CA PHE A 17 -23.10 32.37 -23.85
C PHE A 17 -22.88 31.70 -22.50
N LEU A 18 -23.38 30.47 -22.33
CA LEU A 18 -22.95 29.55 -21.27
C LEU A 18 -23.27 28.12 -21.72
N LEU A 19 -22.70 27.76 -22.88
CA LEU A 19 -22.60 26.38 -23.31
C LEU A 19 -21.60 25.67 -22.40
N VAL A 20 -22.15 25.02 -21.37
CA VAL A 20 -21.79 23.67 -20.89
C VAL A 20 -20.31 23.31 -21.09
N LEU A 21 -19.42 23.94 -20.30
CA LEU A 21 -18.21 23.26 -19.86
C LEU A 21 -18.62 22.28 -18.78
N GLY A 22 -19.19 21.15 -19.21
CA GLY A 22 -19.36 19.99 -18.36
C GLY A 22 -17.99 19.63 -17.81
N CYS A 23 -17.82 19.77 -16.50
CA CYS A 23 -16.72 19.18 -15.77
C CYS A 23 -16.80 17.67 -15.99
N ARG A 24 -16.15 17.17 -17.05
CA ARG A 24 -15.68 15.79 -17.12
C ARG A 24 -14.57 15.67 -16.09
N GLY A 25 -14.98 15.57 -14.82
CA GLY A 25 -14.15 14.94 -13.81
C GLY A 25 -14.02 13.49 -14.23
N THR A 26 -12.98 13.18 -15.01
CA THR A 26 -12.48 11.82 -15.10
C THR A 26 -12.14 11.44 -13.67
N GLY A 27 -13.02 10.69 -13.02
CA GLY A 27 -12.72 9.99 -11.79
C GLY A 27 -11.65 8.97 -12.13
N GLU A 28 -10.39 9.43 -12.19
CA GLU A 28 -9.24 8.56 -12.05
C GLU A 28 -9.48 7.82 -10.74
N LYS A 29 -9.74 6.52 -10.84
CA LYS A 29 -9.68 5.62 -9.69
C LYS A 29 -8.22 5.63 -9.24
N GLY A 30 -7.84 6.66 -8.48
CA GLY A 30 -6.53 6.76 -7.89
C GLY A 30 -6.28 5.47 -7.13
N THR A 31 -5.25 4.73 -7.52
CA THR A 31 -4.81 3.57 -6.75
C THR A 31 -4.59 4.03 -5.31
N PRO A 32 -5.15 3.33 -4.32
CA PRO A 32 -4.91 3.65 -2.92
C PRO A 32 -3.41 3.70 -2.63
N VAL A 33 -2.88 4.91 -2.43
CA VAL A 33 -1.48 5.08 -2.05
C VAL A 33 -1.40 4.77 -0.56
N VAL A 34 -0.71 3.69 -0.20
CA VAL A 34 -0.43 3.39 1.21
C VAL A 34 0.81 4.19 1.62
N PRO A 35 0.70 5.17 2.53
CA PRO A 35 1.86 5.97 2.94
C PRO A 35 2.96 5.08 3.52
N MET A 36 4.18 5.25 3.03
CA MET A 36 5.34 4.50 3.48
C MET A 36 5.82 5.04 4.84
N SER A 37 5.89 4.18 5.85
CA SER A 37 6.43 4.54 7.18
C SER A 37 7.93 4.86 7.11
N GLN A 38 8.46 5.58 8.10
CA GLN A 38 9.88 5.93 8.14
C GLN A 38 10.79 4.70 8.09
N ILE A 39 10.39 3.60 8.75
CA ILE A 39 11.14 2.35 8.70
C ILE A 39 11.11 1.70 7.30
N ALA A 40 9.98 1.75 6.60
CA ALA A 40 9.90 1.29 5.22
C ALA A 40 10.69 2.19 4.26
N GLN A 41 10.76 3.50 4.50
CA GLN A 41 11.62 4.41 3.74
C GLN A 41 13.10 4.07 3.92
N LYS A 42 13.54 3.80 5.17
CA LYS A 42 14.89 3.27 5.44
C LYS A 42 15.12 1.95 4.70
N GLY A 43 14.12 1.07 4.70
CA GLY A 43 14.18 -0.21 3.98
C GLY A 43 14.36 -0.04 2.47
N LYS A 44 13.66 0.91 1.86
CA LYS A 44 13.83 1.28 0.45
C LYS A 44 15.27 1.71 0.16
N ALA A 45 15.84 2.56 1.02
CA ALA A 45 17.23 3.00 0.87
C ALA A 45 18.23 1.84 0.98
N VAL A 46 18.03 0.92 1.93
CA VAL A 46 18.85 -0.30 2.05
C VAL A 46 18.68 -1.19 0.81
N PHE A 47 17.45 -1.41 0.35
CA PHE A 47 17.13 -2.21 -0.84
C PHE A 47 17.87 -1.72 -2.09
N GLU A 48 17.90 -0.40 -2.29
CA GLU A 48 18.61 0.25 -3.40
C GLU A 48 20.13 0.15 -3.23
N ALA A 49 20.65 0.47 -2.04
CA ALA A 49 22.08 0.43 -1.74
C ALA A 49 22.68 -0.98 -1.90
N LYS A 50 21.93 -2.01 -1.49
CA LYS A 50 22.32 -3.43 -1.58
C LYS A 50 21.95 -4.05 -2.92
N LYS A 51 21.37 -3.26 -3.83
CA LYS A 51 21.03 -3.63 -5.22
C LYS A 51 20.11 -4.85 -5.31
N CYS A 52 19.18 -5.01 -4.37
CA CYS A 52 18.25 -6.14 -4.31
C CYS A 52 17.40 -6.28 -5.59
N GLY A 53 17.06 -5.14 -6.22
CA GLY A 53 16.33 -5.08 -7.48
C GLY A 53 17.08 -5.60 -8.72
N ARG A 54 18.36 -6.00 -8.61
CA ARG A 54 19.06 -6.68 -9.71
C ARG A 54 18.61 -8.12 -9.92
N CYS A 55 18.09 -8.74 -8.87
CA CYS A 55 17.62 -10.12 -8.90
C CYS A 55 16.11 -10.21 -8.67
N HIS A 56 15.55 -9.33 -7.85
CA HIS A 56 14.13 -9.32 -7.54
C HIS A 56 13.36 -8.28 -8.37
N SER A 57 12.16 -8.63 -8.83
CA SER A 57 11.22 -7.68 -9.41
C SER A 57 10.26 -7.09 -8.36
N ILE A 58 9.62 -5.98 -8.73
CA ILE A 58 8.55 -5.33 -7.96
C ILE A 58 7.36 -5.12 -8.90
N GLY A 59 6.28 -5.87 -8.66
CA GLY A 59 5.00 -5.67 -9.35
C GLY A 59 5.05 -6.00 -10.85
N LYS A 60 6.04 -6.79 -11.25
CA LYS A 60 6.24 -7.23 -12.62
C LYS A 60 6.61 -8.71 -12.63
N PRO A 61 5.99 -9.51 -13.52
CA PRO A 61 6.48 -10.84 -13.81
C PRO A 61 7.97 -10.79 -14.16
N ILE A 62 8.69 -11.84 -13.83
CA ILE A 62 10.10 -11.98 -14.20
C ILE A 62 10.17 -11.98 -15.74
N GLU A 63 10.58 -10.85 -16.33
CA GLU A 63 10.69 -10.71 -17.79
C GLU A 63 11.90 -11.48 -18.36
N ASN A 64 12.89 -11.80 -17.50
CA ASN A 64 14.05 -12.60 -17.86
C ASN A 64 14.01 -13.95 -17.15
N PRO A 65 13.83 -15.10 -17.82
CA PRO A 65 13.87 -16.42 -17.18
C PRO A 65 15.19 -16.75 -16.46
N GLU A 66 16.26 -15.98 -16.69
CA GLU A 66 17.51 -16.03 -15.92
C GLU A 66 17.49 -15.23 -14.62
N MET A 67 16.46 -14.42 -14.36
CA MET A 67 16.27 -13.72 -13.07
C MET A 67 15.89 -14.77 -12.02
N GLN A 68 16.83 -15.06 -11.12
CA GLN A 68 16.77 -16.23 -10.23
C GLN A 68 15.93 -16.02 -8.96
N ALA A 69 15.26 -14.86 -8.81
CA ALA A 69 14.59 -14.49 -7.58
C ALA A 69 13.14 -14.02 -7.81
N PRO A 70 12.23 -14.28 -6.86
CA PRO A 70 10.80 -14.01 -7.00
C PRO A 70 10.45 -12.51 -6.94
N ASP A 71 9.27 -12.16 -7.49
CA ASP A 71 8.65 -10.84 -7.33
C ASP A 71 8.29 -10.62 -5.85
N LEU A 72 8.84 -9.57 -5.26
CA LEU A 72 8.70 -9.25 -3.85
C LEU A 72 7.34 -8.66 -3.48
N THR A 73 6.49 -8.39 -4.46
CA THR A 73 5.12 -7.92 -4.22
C THR A 73 4.11 -9.05 -4.05
N THR A 74 4.56 -10.30 -4.23
CA THR A 74 3.71 -11.48 -4.08
C THR A 74 3.29 -11.67 -2.63
N PRO A 75 2.05 -12.15 -2.39
CA PRO A 75 1.50 -12.32 -1.04
C PRO A 75 2.40 -13.16 -0.13
N PHE A 76 3.05 -14.21 -0.65
CA PHE A 76 3.89 -15.09 0.17
C PHE A 76 5.08 -14.33 0.79
N LEU A 77 5.78 -13.52 0.00
CA LEU A 77 7.00 -12.83 0.42
C LEU A 77 6.73 -11.53 1.16
N ALA A 78 5.63 -10.87 0.82
CA ALA A 78 5.31 -9.58 1.43
C ALA A 78 4.44 -9.67 2.67
N ASN A 79 3.72 -10.80 2.84
CA ASN A 79 2.91 -11.02 4.03
C ASN A 79 3.74 -11.65 5.14
N ASP A 80 4.74 -12.45 4.82
CA ASP A 80 5.58 -13.06 5.85
C ASP A 80 6.84 -12.22 6.10
N SER A 81 6.64 -11.11 6.80
CA SER A 81 7.75 -10.26 7.27
C SER A 81 8.74 -11.04 8.13
N MET A 82 8.31 -12.12 8.81
CA MET A 82 9.20 -13.05 9.48
C MET A 82 9.97 -13.95 8.51
N PHE A 83 9.35 -14.43 7.44
CA PHE A 83 10.04 -15.15 6.37
C PHE A 83 11.14 -14.26 5.77
N VAL A 84 10.84 -13.00 5.46
CA VAL A 84 11.86 -12.08 4.94
C VAL A 84 13.00 -11.90 5.96
N VAL A 85 12.67 -11.70 7.23
CA VAL A 85 13.69 -11.58 8.29
C VAL A 85 14.52 -12.86 8.40
N ALA A 86 13.88 -14.03 8.47
CA ALA A 86 14.55 -15.32 8.59
C ALA A 86 15.38 -15.64 7.35
N HIS A 87 14.85 -15.42 6.16
CA HIS A 87 15.53 -15.64 4.90
C HIS A 87 16.77 -14.74 4.77
N LEU A 88 16.68 -13.46 5.15
CA LEU A 88 17.83 -12.55 5.14
C LEU A 88 18.87 -12.87 6.22
N LYS A 89 18.46 -13.46 7.36
CA LYS A 89 19.37 -13.89 8.43
C LYS A 89 20.04 -15.25 8.16
N PHE A 90 19.34 -16.14 7.48
CA PHE A 90 19.73 -17.54 7.28
C PHE A 90 19.58 -17.92 5.81
N VAL A 91 20.37 -17.27 4.93
CA VAL A 91 20.36 -17.48 3.47
C VAL A 91 20.90 -18.84 3.01
N ASP A 92 21.26 -19.73 3.95
CA ASP A 92 21.82 -21.04 3.63
C ASP A 92 20.89 -21.83 2.71
N GLU A 93 21.46 -22.48 1.70
CA GLU A 93 20.76 -23.28 0.68
C GLU A 93 19.95 -22.50 -0.37
N THR A 94 20.14 -21.19 -0.48
CA THR A 94 19.45 -20.37 -1.50
C THR A 94 20.39 -19.84 -2.58
N LYS A 95 19.84 -19.44 -3.73
CA LYS A 95 20.60 -18.74 -4.79
C LYS A 95 20.84 -17.26 -4.47
N MET A 96 20.27 -16.76 -3.37
CA MET A 96 20.50 -15.40 -2.91
C MET A 96 21.91 -15.32 -2.31
N PRO A 97 22.77 -14.39 -2.77
CA PRO A 97 24.08 -14.23 -2.17
C PRO A 97 23.96 -13.81 -0.71
N ALA A 98 24.93 -14.18 0.13
CA ALA A 98 25.03 -13.64 1.47
C ALA A 98 25.25 -12.12 1.41
N ILE A 99 24.23 -11.35 1.79
CA ILE A 99 24.30 -9.90 1.89
C ILE A 99 24.50 -9.55 3.36
N GLN A 100 25.56 -8.79 3.66
CA GLN A 100 25.77 -8.29 5.01
C GLN A 100 24.72 -7.20 5.31
N LEU A 101 23.80 -7.52 6.21
CA LEU A 101 22.78 -6.61 6.73
C LEU A 101 22.81 -6.65 8.26
N THR A 102 22.64 -5.50 8.91
CA THR A 102 22.37 -5.47 10.36
C THR A 102 20.92 -5.90 10.64
N ASP A 103 20.62 -6.23 11.90
CA ASP A 103 19.25 -6.56 12.32
C ASP A 103 18.27 -5.42 12.01
N GLU A 104 18.71 -4.16 12.16
CA GLU A 104 17.92 -2.98 11.82
C GLU A 104 17.70 -2.85 10.31
N GLU A 105 18.72 -3.14 9.49
CA GLU A 105 18.60 -3.14 8.03
C GLU A 105 17.64 -4.23 7.54
N ILE A 106 17.75 -5.45 8.08
CA ILE A 106 16.86 -6.59 7.78
C ILE A 106 15.41 -6.22 8.11
N LYS A 107 15.20 -5.67 9.31
CA LYS A 107 13.89 -5.19 9.73
C LYS A 107 13.35 -4.12 8.79
N ALA A 108 14.17 -3.12 8.44
CA ALA A 108 13.76 -2.04 7.54
C ALA A 108 13.36 -2.56 6.16
N VAL A 109 14.15 -3.46 5.56
CA VAL A 109 13.85 -4.09 4.26
C VAL A 109 12.56 -4.91 4.32
N SER A 110 12.34 -5.66 5.40
CA SER A 110 11.10 -6.41 5.60
C SER A 110 9.86 -5.49 5.63
N HIS A 111 9.95 -4.35 6.33
CA HIS A 111 8.89 -3.35 6.33
C HIS A 111 8.66 -2.70 4.96
N TYR A 112 9.73 -2.48 4.19
CA TYR A 112 9.62 -1.97 2.81
C TYR A 112 8.88 -2.95 1.90
N ILE A 113 9.26 -4.23 1.92
CA ILE A 113 8.63 -5.28 1.11
C ILE A 113 7.14 -5.43 1.48
N ALA A 114 6.80 -5.43 2.76
CA ALA A 114 5.41 -5.43 3.21
C ALA A 114 4.63 -4.21 2.69
N ASN A 115 5.24 -3.01 2.70
CA ASN A 115 4.60 -1.80 2.17
C ASN A 115 4.40 -1.84 0.64
N LEU A 116 5.30 -2.48 -0.12
CA LEU A 116 5.11 -2.67 -1.55
C LEU A 116 3.85 -3.49 -1.85
N HIS A 117 3.63 -4.57 -1.11
CA HIS A 117 2.41 -5.37 -1.25
C HIS A 117 1.17 -4.62 -0.78
N ALA A 118 1.23 -3.96 0.37
CA ALA A 118 0.13 -3.12 0.82
C ALA A 118 -0.29 -2.09 -0.24
N SER A 119 0.68 -1.44 -0.88
CA SER A 119 0.42 -0.41 -1.92
C SER A 119 -0.20 -0.97 -3.19
N LEU A 120 0.05 -2.24 -3.51
CA LEU A 120 -0.48 -2.90 -4.71
C LEU A 120 -1.84 -3.57 -4.49
N HIS A 121 -2.09 -4.05 -3.27
CA HIS A 121 -3.27 -4.86 -2.94
C HIS A 121 -4.26 -4.13 -2.01
N ALA A 122 -4.00 -2.87 -1.64
CA ALA A 122 -4.94 -2.10 -0.85
C ALA A 122 -6.30 -1.98 -1.55
N THR A 123 -7.31 -2.64 -0.97
CA THR A 123 -8.71 -2.57 -1.42
C THR A 123 -9.47 -1.38 -0.81
N VAL A 124 -8.88 -0.75 0.21
CA VAL A 124 -9.38 0.42 0.93
C VAL A 124 -8.30 1.49 0.95
N SER A 125 -8.68 2.76 0.80
CA SER A 125 -7.73 3.86 0.95
C SER A 125 -7.35 4.09 2.42
N ALA A 126 -6.16 4.61 2.67
CA ALA A 126 -5.66 4.83 4.02
C ALA A 126 -6.57 5.75 4.84
N GLU A 127 -7.24 6.71 4.19
CA GLU A 127 -8.16 7.67 4.82
C GLU A 127 -9.47 7.03 5.25
N LYS A 128 -9.90 5.95 4.57
CA LYS A 128 -11.17 5.28 4.84
C LYS A 128 -11.03 4.10 5.78
N ALA A 129 -9.83 3.56 5.95
CA ALA A 129 -9.59 2.40 6.79
C ALA A 129 -9.72 2.73 8.27
N ASP A 130 -10.27 1.78 9.04
CA ASP A 130 -10.43 1.86 10.50
C ASP A 130 -9.48 0.89 11.24
N THR A 131 -8.66 0.15 10.50
CA THR A 131 -7.57 -0.69 10.97
C THR A 131 -6.57 -0.98 9.85
N LEU A 132 -5.45 -1.61 10.22
CA LEU A 132 -4.52 -2.21 9.28
C LEU A 132 -4.66 -3.73 9.31
N CYS A 133 -4.29 -4.37 8.19
CA CYS A 133 -4.01 -5.79 8.14
C CYS A 133 -2.89 -6.11 9.13
N ALA A 134 -3.08 -7.09 10.00
CA ALA A 134 -2.10 -7.43 11.05
C ALA A 134 -0.81 -8.08 10.52
N VAL A 135 -0.74 -8.34 9.22
CA VAL A 135 0.35 -9.07 8.57
C VAL A 135 1.06 -8.17 7.56
N CYS A 136 0.33 -7.63 6.58
CA CYS A 136 0.91 -6.81 5.51
C CYS A 136 0.74 -5.30 5.69
N TYR A 137 0.04 -4.86 6.74
CA TYR A 137 -0.24 -3.44 7.03
C TYR A 137 -1.10 -2.72 5.99
N ALA A 138 -1.70 -3.43 5.03
CA ALA A 138 -2.68 -2.85 4.11
C ALA A 138 -3.84 -2.21 4.88
N PRO A 139 -4.38 -1.06 4.42
CA PRO A 139 -5.57 -0.47 5.02
C PRO A 139 -6.77 -1.41 4.89
N VAL A 140 -7.52 -1.60 5.99
CA VAL A 140 -8.65 -2.53 6.06
C VAL A 140 -9.85 -1.83 6.71
N LEU A 141 -11.04 -2.15 6.22
CA LEU A 141 -12.31 -1.86 6.90
C LEU A 141 -12.73 -3.08 7.73
N LYS A 142 -12.89 -2.92 9.05
CA LYS A 142 -13.32 -4.00 9.95
C LYS A 142 -14.64 -4.62 9.52
N SER A 143 -15.57 -3.82 9.02
CA SER A 143 -16.87 -4.30 8.52
C SER A 143 -16.73 -5.27 7.35
N GLN A 144 -15.95 -4.89 6.33
CA GLN A 144 -15.67 -5.74 5.16
C GLN A 144 -14.89 -7.00 5.55
N ALA A 145 -13.91 -6.86 6.44
CA ALA A 145 -13.16 -8.00 6.94
C ALA A 145 -14.06 -8.97 7.72
N ARG A 146 -15.03 -8.49 8.51
CA ARG A 146 -16.01 -9.36 9.19
C ARG A 146 -16.91 -10.09 8.20
N GLU A 147 -17.45 -9.39 7.21
CA GLU A 147 -18.32 -9.94 6.18
C GLU A 147 -17.66 -11.09 5.41
N LYS A 148 -16.35 -10.96 5.14
CA LYS A 148 -15.55 -11.95 4.40
C LYS A 148 -14.88 -13.02 5.29
N ASP A 149 -15.18 -13.06 6.58
CA ASP A 149 -14.47 -13.89 7.57
C ASP A 149 -12.92 -13.68 7.56
N LEU A 150 -12.47 -12.46 7.29
CA LEU A 150 -11.06 -12.05 7.32
C LEU A 150 -10.68 -11.40 8.66
N TRP A 151 -11.01 -12.09 9.75
CA TRP A 151 -10.67 -11.66 11.10
C TRP A 151 -10.23 -12.86 11.95
N TYR A 152 -9.51 -12.59 13.03
CA TYR A 152 -9.00 -13.62 13.95
C TYR A 152 -8.94 -13.07 15.37
N LYS A 153 -9.50 -13.80 16.34
CA LYS A 153 -9.39 -13.44 17.75
C LYS A 153 -8.19 -14.14 18.36
N TYR A 154 -7.28 -13.36 18.93
CA TYR A 154 -6.12 -13.88 19.65
C TYR A 154 -5.95 -13.10 20.96
N LEU A 155 -5.94 -13.82 22.07
CA LEU A 155 -6.07 -13.26 23.42
C LEU A 155 -7.36 -12.40 23.54
N ASP A 156 -7.23 -11.18 24.02
CA ASP A 156 -8.30 -10.20 24.22
C ASP A 156 -8.51 -9.27 23.01
N ARG A 157 -7.77 -9.47 21.91
CA ARG A 157 -7.81 -8.60 20.72
C ARG A 157 -8.34 -9.31 19.47
N THR A 158 -9.06 -8.56 18.65
CA THR A 158 -9.47 -8.97 17.30
C THR A 158 -8.54 -8.34 16.27
N TYR A 159 -7.99 -9.17 15.39
CA TYR A 159 -7.14 -8.78 14.27
C TYR A 159 -7.93 -8.93 12.96
N TYR A 160 -7.59 -8.10 11.99
CA TYR A 160 -8.26 -8.02 10.70
C TYR A 160 -7.24 -8.18 9.59
N PHE A 161 -7.68 -8.72 8.46
CA PHE A 161 -6.81 -9.05 7.34
C PHE A 161 -7.40 -8.53 6.04
N GLU A 162 -6.51 -8.17 5.12
CA GLU A 162 -6.87 -7.78 3.77
C GLU A 162 -7.24 -9.01 2.92
N CYS A 163 -6.57 -10.15 3.13
CA CYS A 163 -6.80 -11.39 2.40
C CYS A 163 -6.72 -12.66 3.28
N ALA A 164 -7.18 -13.79 2.73
CA ALA A 164 -7.21 -15.08 3.41
C ALA A 164 -5.81 -15.62 3.75
N ASP A 165 -4.82 -15.35 2.90
CA ASP A 165 -3.44 -15.78 3.12
C ASP A 165 -2.82 -15.06 4.33
N CYS A 166 -3.07 -13.76 4.47
CA CYS A 166 -2.70 -13.00 5.67
C CYS A 166 -3.33 -13.62 6.94
N LYS A 167 -4.63 -13.94 6.90
CA LYS A 167 -5.30 -14.62 8.05
C LYS A 167 -4.62 -15.95 8.38
N LYS A 168 -4.33 -16.77 7.36
CA LYS A 168 -3.69 -18.08 7.52
C LYS A 168 -2.27 -17.98 8.08
N LEU A 169 -1.48 -17.00 7.63
CA LEU A 169 -0.13 -16.75 8.13
C LEU A 169 -0.15 -16.30 9.59
N PHE A 170 -1.00 -15.33 9.92
CA PHE A 170 -1.16 -14.85 11.30
C PHE A 170 -1.50 -15.99 12.26
N ALA A 171 -2.42 -16.86 11.87
CA ALA A 171 -2.84 -18.00 12.70
C ALA A 171 -1.70 -18.98 13.04
N LYS A 172 -0.62 -19.02 12.25
CA LYS A 172 0.55 -19.87 12.52
C LYS A 172 1.50 -19.27 13.56
N ALA A 173 1.59 -17.94 13.64
CA ALA A 173 2.55 -17.24 14.49
C ALA A 173 2.00 -15.90 15.04
N PRO A 174 0.85 -15.90 15.75
CA PRO A 174 0.12 -14.68 16.08
C PRO A 174 0.91 -13.71 16.97
N GLU A 175 1.76 -14.24 17.86
CA GLU A 175 2.58 -13.43 18.77
C GLU A 175 3.59 -12.56 18.01
N ALA A 176 4.28 -13.14 17.02
CA ALA A 176 5.29 -12.43 16.26
C ALA A 176 4.67 -11.32 15.40
N TYR A 177 3.56 -11.59 14.72
CA TYR A 177 2.85 -10.57 13.94
C TYR A 177 2.27 -9.46 14.82
N ARG A 178 1.82 -9.77 16.04
CA ARG A 178 1.38 -8.76 17.01
C ARG A 178 2.50 -7.78 17.37
N GLN A 179 3.70 -8.29 17.62
CA GLN A 179 4.86 -7.45 17.91
C GLN A 179 5.20 -6.56 16.71
N LEU A 180 5.31 -7.14 15.51
CA LEU A 180 5.64 -6.40 14.29
C LEU A 180 4.60 -5.31 13.96
N LEU A 181 3.31 -5.61 14.13
CA LEU A 181 2.25 -4.61 13.95
C LEU A 181 2.36 -3.46 14.96
N THR A 182 2.67 -3.76 16.21
CA THR A 182 2.85 -2.74 17.26
C THR A 182 3.98 -1.79 16.89
N GLU A 183 5.13 -2.35 16.50
CA GLU A 183 6.30 -1.58 16.08
C GLU A 183 6.03 -0.75 14.81
N TYR A 184 5.33 -1.33 13.83
CA TYR A 184 4.92 -0.62 12.63
C TYR A 184 4.04 0.60 12.97
N THR A 185 2.99 0.40 13.77
CA THR A 185 2.05 1.48 14.13
C THR A 185 2.75 2.61 14.89
N GLN A 186 3.60 2.27 15.87
CA GLN A 186 4.40 3.27 16.59
C GLN A 186 5.30 4.08 15.65
N SER A 187 5.98 3.41 14.71
CA SER A 187 6.85 4.10 13.75
C SER A 187 6.09 5.02 12.80
N LYS A 188 4.85 4.65 12.44
CA LYS A 188 3.99 5.44 11.57
C LYS A 188 3.46 6.69 12.30
N GLU A 189 3.04 6.54 13.55
CA GLU A 189 2.58 7.66 14.38
C GLU A 189 3.69 8.69 14.59
N GLN A 190 4.92 8.23 14.88
CA GLN A 190 6.09 9.11 15.00
C GLN A 190 6.36 9.88 13.71
N ALA A 191 6.25 9.22 12.54
CA ALA A 191 6.45 9.87 11.26
C ALA A 191 5.40 10.96 10.95
N MET A 192 4.18 10.81 11.47
CA MET A 192 3.11 11.80 11.32
C MET A 192 3.22 12.98 12.30
N GLN A 193 4.03 12.87 13.35
CA GLN A 193 4.18 13.89 14.39
C GLN A 193 5.41 14.80 14.17
N LEU A 194 6.19 14.59 13.12
CA LEU A 194 7.32 15.44 12.78
C LEU A 194 6.81 16.78 12.20
N PRO A 195 7.26 17.93 12.72
CA PRO A 195 6.82 19.27 12.30
C PRO A 195 7.29 19.65 10.89
#